data_AF-A0A842QD81-F1
#
_entry.id   AF-A0A842QD81-F1
#
_cell.length_a   1.000
_cell.length_b   1.000
_cell.length_c   1.000
_cell.angle_alpha   90.00
_cell.angle_beta   90.00
_cell.angle_gamma   90.00
#
_symmetry.space_group_name_H-M   'P 1'
#
loop_
_entity.id
_entity.type
_entity.pdbx_description
1 polymer ?
#
loop_
_entity_poly.entity_id
_entity_poly.type
_entity_poly.pdbx_seq_one_letter_code
_entity_poly.pdbx_strand_id
1 'polypeptide(L)'
;MTEWTEVELDWAYFIAQSTLEMQRVKRRIPVGSLVLEKEKEQDEETGQAWISTYYAIAEESGLRRLPGKTQATDYVTKMLLGYMKDKEKIPPNTRIDKIYKNGNAKLKYDPSEYDSFSIHLTPQSVGENVENFLRLLDEPARTKFTPSEVWRIEPAKSSRSKCRTCGGKIPKGELRLGEPGYYEDHLTYKWHHFDCKADEIWGIPKDMLEGLGNLEEEDQEEVKEELWS
;
A
#
# COMPACT_ATOMS: atom_id res chain seq x y z
N MET A 1 -5.48 -6.57 -21.36
CA MET A 1 -5.48 -5.23 -21.99
C MET A 1 -6.62 -4.44 -21.38
N THR A 2 -6.42 -3.18 -21.02
CA THR A 2 -7.50 -2.34 -20.48
C THR A 2 -8.43 -1.95 -21.63
N GLU A 3 -9.70 -2.33 -21.54
CA GLU A 3 -10.74 -1.91 -22.47
C GLU A 3 -11.21 -0.49 -22.14
N TRP A 4 -11.66 0.24 -23.17
CA TRP A 4 -12.04 1.64 -23.06
C TRP A 4 -13.40 1.87 -23.71
N THR A 5 -14.20 2.73 -23.10
CA THR A 5 -15.48 3.19 -23.65
C THR A 5 -15.37 4.67 -24.02
N GLU A 6 -15.87 5.05 -25.20
CA GLU A 6 -15.90 6.44 -25.66
C GLU A 6 -17.12 7.16 -25.07
N VAL A 7 -16.91 8.41 -24.66
CA VAL A 7 -17.95 9.23 -24.00
C VAL A 7 -17.82 10.70 -24.39
N GLU A 8 -18.95 11.38 -24.42
CA GLU A 8 -19.06 12.83 -24.54
C GLU A 8 -19.73 13.37 -23.28
N LEU A 9 -18.91 13.78 -22.31
CA LEU A 9 -19.37 14.35 -21.04
C LEU A 9 -18.69 15.70 -20.80
N ASP A 10 -19.48 16.73 -20.55
CA ASP A 10 -18.96 18.09 -20.39
C ASP A 10 -18.15 18.25 -19.11
N TRP A 11 -18.71 17.85 -17.97
CA TRP A 11 -18.06 17.94 -16.67
C TRP A 11 -18.14 16.63 -15.88
N ALA A 12 -17.25 15.70 -16.17
CA ALA A 12 -17.16 14.43 -15.48
C ALA A 12 -15.73 14.05 -15.09
N TYR A 13 -15.63 13.23 -14.06
CA TYR A 13 -14.44 12.55 -13.58
C TYR A 13 -14.70 11.05 -13.57
N PHE A 14 -13.65 10.25 -13.53
CA PHE A 14 -13.78 8.81 -13.29
C PHE A 14 -12.73 8.36 -12.27
N ILE A 15 -13.09 7.34 -11.51
CA ILE A 15 -12.20 6.62 -10.61
C ILE A 15 -11.84 5.32 -11.31
N ALA A 16 -10.58 5.18 -11.71
CA ALA A 16 -10.12 4.00 -12.43
C ALA A 16 -10.13 2.77 -11.51
N GLN A 17 -10.69 1.66 -11.98
CA GLN A 17 -10.78 0.43 -11.18
C GLN A 17 -9.39 -0.09 -10.74
N SER A 18 -8.37 0.04 -11.59
CA SER A 18 -7.05 -0.53 -11.35
C SER A 18 -6.15 0.31 -10.43
N THR A 19 -6.32 1.63 -10.43
CA THR A 19 -5.47 2.54 -9.65
C THR A 19 -6.21 3.22 -8.50
N LEU A 20 -7.54 3.27 -8.55
CA LEU A 20 -8.38 4.01 -7.61
C LEU A 20 -8.00 5.51 -7.53
N GLU A 21 -7.43 6.03 -8.61
CA GLU A 21 -7.20 7.46 -8.77
C GLU A 21 -8.35 8.09 -9.54
N MET A 22 -8.71 9.31 -9.14
CA MET A 22 -9.68 10.12 -9.86
C MET A 22 -9.00 10.91 -10.98
N GLN A 23 -9.58 10.86 -12.16
CA GLN A 23 -9.08 11.57 -13.34
C GLN A 23 -10.23 12.31 -14.03
N ARG A 24 -9.93 13.46 -14.62
CA ARG A 24 -10.90 14.19 -15.45
C ARG A 24 -11.21 13.38 -16.72
N VAL A 25 -12.49 13.19 -17.02
CA VAL A 25 -12.93 12.60 -18.29
C VAL A 25 -12.50 13.50 -19.44
N LYS A 26 -11.90 12.90 -20.47
CA LYS A 26 -11.56 13.58 -21.73
C LYS A 26 -12.43 13.06 -22.87
N ARG A 27 -12.11 11.88 -23.42
CA ARG A 27 -12.85 11.25 -24.52
C ARG A 27 -13.19 9.78 -24.28
N ARG A 28 -12.44 9.13 -23.40
CA ARG A 28 -12.57 7.71 -23.11
C ARG A 28 -12.35 7.44 -21.65
N ILE A 29 -13.01 6.39 -21.16
CA ILE A 29 -12.94 5.94 -19.77
C ILE A 29 -12.60 4.44 -19.78
N PRO A 30 -11.69 3.96 -18.91
CA PRO A 30 -11.47 2.52 -18.78
C PRO A 30 -12.77 1.82 -18.35
N VAL A 31 -13.11 0.72 -19.01
CA VAL A 31 -14.24 -0.13 -18.62
C VAL A 31 -14.05 -0.58 -17.16
N GLY A 32 -15.14 -0.57 -16.38
CA GLY A 32 -15.14 -0.84 -14.94
C GLY A 32 -14.88 0.37 -14.05
N SER A 33 -14.62 1.56 -14.62
CA SER A 33 -14.44 2.77 -13.81
C SER A 33 -15.78 3.30 -13.27
N LEU A 34 -15.77 3.84 -12.04
CA LEU A 34 -16.89 4.67 -11.56
C LEU A 34 -16.77 6.06 -12.18
N VAL A 35 -17.83 6.55 -12.81
CA VAL A 35 -17.92 7.89 -13.40
C VAL A 35 -18.74 8.79 -12.50
N LEU A 36 -18.24 10.00 -12.28
CA LEU A 36 -18.88 11.08 -11.52
C LEU A 36 -19.08 12.26 -12.47
N GLU A 37 -20.29 12.42 -12.98
CA GLU A 37 -20.69 13.57 -13.78
C GLU A 37 -21.25 14.67 -12.87
N LYS A 38 -20.89 15.90 -13.18
CA LYS A 38 -21.14 17.09 -12.39
C LYS A 38 -22.00 18.03 -13.22
N GLU A 39 -23.12 18.46 -12.66
CA GLU A 39 -24.00 19.43 -13.30
C GLU A 39 -24.18 20.63 -12.38
N LYS A 40 -24.20 21.84 -12.96
CA LYS A 40 -24.56 23.04 -12.22
C LYS A 40 -26.07 23.17 -12.29
N GLU A 41 -26.70 23.06 -11.13
CA GLU A 41 -28.12 23.30 -10.98
C GLU A 41 -28.34 24.67 -10.34
N GLN A 42 -29.50 25.24 -10.60
CA GLN A 42 -29.91 26.51 -10.05
C GLN A 42 -31.40 26.46 -9.72
N ASP A 43 -31.75 26.96 -8.54
CA ASP A 43 -33.14 27.17 -8.16
C ASP A 43 -33.73 28.32 -8.97
N GLU A 44 -34.82 28.06 -9.68
CA GLU A 44 -35.42 29.01 -10.63
C GLU A 44 -36.03 30.25 -9.94
N GLU A 45 -36.42 30.15 -8.66
CA GLU A 45 -37.08 31.23 -7.93
C GLU A 45 -36.08 32.12 -7.17
N THR A 46 -35.10 31.50 -6.51
CA THR A 46 -34.12 32.17 -5.63
C THR A 46 -32.80 32.48 -6.35
N GLY A 47 -32.54 31.82 -7.50
CA GLY A 47 -31.29 31.91 -8.23
C GLY A 47 -30.10 31.23 -7.54
N GLN A 48 -30.32 30.49 -6.44
CA GLN A 48 -29.26 29.78 -5.73
C GLN A 48 -28.73 28.62 -6.57
N ALA A 49 -27.42 28.53 -6.76
CA ALA A 49 -26.79 27.45 -7.53
C ALA A 49 -26.11 26.40 -6.64
N TRP A 50 -26.15 25.13 -7.05
CA TRP A 50 -25.38 24.03 -6.46
C TRP A 50 -24.80 23.12 -7.55
N ILE A 51 -23.90 22.22 -7.13
CA ILE A 51 -23.33 21.21 -8.01
C ILE A 51 -23.93 19.86 -7.64
N SER A 52 -24.66 19.27 -8.58
CA SER A 52 -25.13 17.89 -8.46
C SER A 52 -24.10 16.93 -9.00
N THR A 53 -24.06 15.72 -8.43
CA THR A 53 -23.19 14.64 -8.91
C THR A 53 -24.01 13.42 -9.26
N TYR A 54 -23.95 13.00 -10.53
CA TYR A 54 -24.56 11.80 -11.05
C TYR A 54 -23.51 10.71 -11.25
N TYR A 55 -23.86 9.49 -10.87
CA TYR A 55 -22.94 8.36 -10.89
C TYR A 55 -23.27 7.41 -12.03
N ALA A 56 -22.24 6.87 -12.68
CA ALA A 56 -22.39 5.81 -13.68
C ALA A 56 -21.21 4.84 -13.61
N ILE A 57 -21.34 3.68 -14.25
CA ILE A 57 -20.24 2.74 -14.46
C ILE A 57 -19.92 2.72 -15.95
N ALA A 58 -18.64 2.80 -16.28
CA ALA A 58 -18.15 2.63 -17.64
C ALA A 58 -18.21 1.15 -18.04
N GLU A 59 -18.97 0.83 -19.07
CA GLU A 59 -19.13 -0.51 -19.65
C GLU A 59 -18.71 -0.46 -21.13
N GLU A 60 -18.48 -1.62 -21.75
CA GLU A 60 -18.11 -1.69 -23.17
C GLU A 60 -19.13 -1.00 -24.07
N SER A 61 -20.42 -1.09 -23.74
CA SER A 61 -21.52 -0.48 -24.50
C SER A 61 -21.82 0.98 -24.14
N GLY A 62 -21.06 1.60 -23.24
CA GLY A 62 -21.26 3.00 -22.81
C GLY A 62 -21.36 3.15 -21.30
N LEU A 63 -22.22 4.06 -20.84
CA LEU A 63 -22.37 4.37 -19.41
C LEU A 63 -23.65 3.80 -18.84
N ARG A 64 -23.54 2.98 -17.80
CA ARG A 64 -24.69 2.53 -17.01
C ARG A 64 -24.90 3.43 -15.80
N ARG A 65 -25.98 4.22 -15.81
CA ARG A 65 -26.36 5.09 -14.70
C ARG A 65 -26.62 4.31 -13.41
N LEU A 66 -26.20 4.90 -12.30
CA LEU A 66 -26.50 4.42 -10.95
C LEU A 66 -27.60 5.28 -10.32
N PRO A 67 -28.49 4.71 -9.49
CA PRO A 67 -29.56 5.46 -8.85
C PRO A 67 -29.10 6.58 -7.93
N GLY A 68 -27.88 6.48 -7.37
CA GLY A 68 -27.31 7.52 -6.54
C GLY A 68 -26.03 7.10 -5.82
N LYS A 69 -25.64 7.93 -4.83
CA LYS A 69 -24.38 7.79 -4.09
C LYS A 69 -24.26 6.45 -3.35
N THR A 70 -25.36 5.87 -2.88
CA THR A 70 -25.34 4.58 -2.18
C THR A 70 -24.81 3.46 -3.09
N GLN A 71 -25.37 3.31 -4.30
CA GLN A 71 -24.92 2.28 -5.24
C GLN A 71 -23.51 2.56 -5.77
N ALA A 72 -23.13 3.83 -5.90
CA ALA A 72 -21.76 4.22 -6.19
C ALA A 72 -20.80 3.81 -5.07
N THR A 73 -21.21 3.98 -3.81
CA THR A 73 -20.43 3.55 -2.62
C THR A 73 -20.27 2.04 -2.57
N ASP A 74 -21.32 1.28 -2.87
CA ASP A 74 -21.25 -0.19 -2.95
C ASP A 74 -20.28 -0.65 -4.04
N TYR A 75 -20.29 0.02 -5.19
CA TYR A 75 -19.39 -0.27 -6.29
C TYR A 75 -17.93 0.06 -5.94
N VAL A 76 -17.68 1.24 -5.39
CA VAL A 76 -16.36 1.67 -4.92
C VAL A 76 -15.84 0.73 -3.84
N THR A 77 -16.69 0.29 -2.90
CA THR A 77 -16.32 -0.70 -1.88
C THR A 77 -15.78 -1.98 -2.51
N LYS A 78 -16.40 -2.47 -3.58
CA LYS A 78 -15.91 -3.65 -4.33
C LYS A 78 -14.58 -3.37 -5.02
N MET A 79 -14.42 -2.20 -5.64
CA MET A 79 -13.15 -1.83 -6.27
C MET A 79 -12.01 -1.74 -5.25
N LEU A 80 -12.25 -1.13 -4.08
CA LEU A 80 -11.28 -1.03 -2.99
C LEU A 80 -10.91 -2.40 -2.44
N LEU A 81 -11.90 -3.28 -2.19
CA LEU A 81 -11.63 -4.65 -1.74
C LEU A 81 -10.84 -5.46 -2.76
N GLY A 82 -11.14 -5.30 -4.05
CA GLY A 82 -10.35 -5.91 -5.14
C GLY A 82 -8.91 -5.42 -5.11
N TYR A 83 -8.70 -4.10 -5.02
CA TYR A 83 -7.36 -3.52 -4.91
C TYR A 83 -6.60 -4.05 -3.68
N MET A 84 -7.22 -4.07 -2.50
CA MET A 84 -6.58 -4.56 -1.27
C MET A 84 -6.14 -6.02 -1.41
N LYS A 85 -6.98 -6.87 -2.02
CA LYS A 85 -6.66 -8.29 -2.23
C LYS A 85 -5.59 -8.51 -3.29
N ASP A 86 -5.62 -7.74 -4.37
CA ASP A 86 -4.70 -7.91 -5.50
C ASP A 86 -3.33 -7.27 -5.26
N LYS A 87 -3.30 -6.17 -4.50
CA LYS A 87 -2.09 -5.36 -4.27
C LYS A 87 -1.52 -5.51 -2.87
N GLU A 88 -2.26 -6.16 -1.96
CA GLU A 88 -1.88 -6.33 -0.55
C GLU A 88 -1.48 -5.00 0.11
N LYS A 89 -2.20 -3.92 -0.25
CA LYS A 89 -1.94 -2.55 0.22
C LYS A 89 -3.23 -1.79 0.47
N ILE A 90 -3.19 -0.83 1.39
CA ILE A 90 -4.26 0.17 1.53
C ILE A 90 -4.35 0.97 0.21
N PRO A 91 -5.57 1.14 -0.35
CA PRO A 91 -5.79 1.95 -1.54
C PRO A 91 -5.33 3.40 -1.37
N PRO A 92 -4.90 4.08 -2.46
CA PRO A 92 -4.58 5.49 -2.39
C PRO A 92 -5.76 6.31 -1.90
N ASN A 93 -5.47 7.46 -1.27
CA ASN A 93 -6.47 8.38 -0.74
C ASN A 93 -7.47 7.74 0.23
N THR A 94 -7.08 6.66 0.91
CA THR A 94 -7.92 5.94 1.86
C THR A 94 -7.29 5.98 3.23
N ARG A 95 -8.11 6.24 4.26
CA ARG A 95 -7.70 6.16 5.66
C ARG A 95 -8.69 5.35 6.48
N ILE A 96 -8.20 4.66 7.50
CA ILE A 96 -9.05 4.03 8.50
C ILE A 96 -9.64 5.13 9.37
N ASP A 97 -10.98 5.24 9.40
CA ASP A 97 -11.69 6.26 10.18
C ASP A 97 -12.02 5.73 11.58
N LYS A 98 -12.46 4.46 11.67
CA LYS A 98 -12.82 3.82 12.93
C LYS A 98 -12.83 2.30 12.83
N ILE A 99 -12.29 1.62 13.85
CA ILE A 99 -12.50 0.20 14.10
C ILE A 99 -13.52 0.06 15.23
N TYR A 100 -14.54 -0.77 15.02
CA TYR A 100 -15.61 -1.00 15.99
C TYR A 100 -15.36 -2.28 16.79
N LYS A 101 -15.82 -2.29 18.04
CA LYS A 101 -15.70 -3.46 18.94
C LYS A 101 -16.34 -4.74 18.40
N ASN A 102 -17.29 -4.63 17.46
CA ASN A 102 -17.94 -5.76 16.83
C ASN A 102 -17.14 -6.35 15.65
N GLY A 103 -15.90 -5.89 15.43
CA GLY A 103 -15.03 -6.37 14.36
C GLY A 103 -15.29 -5.74 12.99
N ASN A 104 -16.17 -4.74 12.89
CA ASN A 104 -16.34 -3.95 11.67
C ASN A 104 -15.34 -2.79 11.65
N ALA A 105 -15.07 -2.25 10.45
CA ALA A 105 -14.34 -1.00 10.29
C ALA A 105 -15.06 -0.04 9.34
N LYS A 106 -14.87 1.26 9.59
CA LYS A 106 -15.22 2.33 8.67
C LYS A 106 -13.95 2.95 8.14
N LEU A 107 -13.82 2.97 6.82
CA LEU A 107 -12.77 3.64 6.09
C LEU A 107 -13.35 4.88 5.40
N LYS A 108 -12.51 5.89 5.22
CA LYS A 108 -12.82 7.07 4.42
C LYS A 108 -11.94 7.07 3.18
N TYR A 109 -12.57 7.09 2.01
CA TYR A 109 -11.89 7.19 0.73
C TYR A 109 -12.23 8.54 0.10
N ASP A 110 -11.20 9.36 -0.10
CA ASP A 110 -11.29 10.76 -0.53
C ASP A 110 -10.59 10.92 -1.89
N PRO A 111 -11.20 10.45 -3.00
CA PRO A 111 -10.57 10.51 -4.33
C PRO A 111 -10.26 11.94 -4.82
N SER A 112 -10.88 12.96 -4.22
CA SER A 112 -10.57 14.37 -4.40
C SER A 112 -10.86 15.14 -3.11
N GLU A 113 -10.57 16.45 -3.09
CA GLU A 113 -10.94 17.32 -1.96
C GLU A 113 -12.46 17.54 -1.82
N TYR A 114 -13.23 17.28 -2.88
CA TYR A 114 -14.69 17.51 -2.93
C TYR A 114 -15.52 16.22 -2.90
N ASP A 115 -14.92 15.08 -3.24
CA ASP A 115 -15.60 13.79 -3.35
C ASP A 115 -15.09 12.82 -2.29
N SER A 116 -16.03 12.20 -1.57
CA SER A 116 -15.73 11.31 -0.45
C SER A 116 -16.75 10.17 -0.34
N PHE A 117 -16.24 8.98 -0.04
CA PHE A 117 -17.01 7.76 0.19
C PHE A 117 -16.71 7.19 1.58
N SER A 118 -17.77 6.81 2.31
CA SER A 118 -17.68 6.12 3.60
C SER A 118 -17.83 4.62 3.40
N ILE A 119 -16.73 3.90 3.50
CA ILE A 119 -16.64 2.47 3.19
C ILE A 119 -16.80 1.69 4.49
N HIS A 120 -17.73 0.75 4.51
CA HIS A 120 -18.00 -0.09 5.69
C HIS A 120 -17.55 -1.52 5.40
N LEU A 121 -16.51 -1.94 6.12
CA LEU A 121 -15.99 -3.29 6.05
C LEU A 121 -16.53 -4.13 7.22
N THR A 122 -16.99 -5.32 6.89
CA THR A 122 -17.43 -6.34 7.84
C THR A 122 -16.58 -7.60 7.70
N PRO A 123 -16.52 -8.47 8.73
CA PRO A 123 -15.82 -9.75 8.61
C PRO A 123 -16.29 -10.57 7.41
N GLN A 124 -17.58 -10.52 7.09
CA GLN A 124 -18.14 -11.21 5.93
C GLN A 124 -17.68 -10.62 4.59
N SER A 125 -17.45 -9.31 4.51
CA SER A 125 -16.97 -8.66 3.28
C SER A 125 -15.49 -8.94 2.99
N VAL A 126 -14.67 -9.10 4.03
CA VAL A 126 -13.22 -9.36 3.90
C VAL A 126 -12.91 -10.86 3.87
N GLY A 127 -13.67 -11.67 4.61
CA GLY A 127 -13.49 -13.13 4.75
C GLY A 127 -12.78 -13.55 6.05
N GLU A 128 -12.45 -12.61 6.92
CA GLU A 128 -11.67 -12.78 8.14
C GLU A 128 -11.93 -11.63 9.14
N ASN A 129 -11.11 -11.49 10.18
CA ASN A 129 -11.19 -10.33 11.08
C ASN A 129 -10.69 -9.06 10.38
N VAL A 130 -11.51 -7.99 10.38
CA VAL A 130 -11.21 -6.74 9.63
C VAL A 130 -9.98 -6.00 10.17
N GLU A 131 -9.76 -6.02 11.48
CA GLU A 131 -8.59 -5.36 12.08
C GLU A 131 -7.30 -6.05 11.67
N ASN A 132 -7.26 -7.39 11.73
CA ASN A 132 -6.12 -8.17 11.24
C ASN A 132 -5.88 -7.95 9.75
N PHE A 133 -6.94 -8.01 8.95
CA PHE A 133 -6.87 -7.75 7.51
C PHE A 133 -6.27 -6.38 7.20
N LEU A 134 -6.74 -5.32 7.86
CA LEU A 134 -6.25 -3.97 7.63
C LEU A 134 -4.81 -3.76 8.14
N ARG A 135 -4.44 -4.38 9.26
CA ARG A 135 -3.08 -4.30 9.81
C ARG A 135 -2.04 -4.82 8.82
N LEU A 136 -2.31 -5.97 8.20
CA LEU A 136 -1.42 -6.57 7.20
C LEU A 136 -1.24 -5.71 5.94
N LEU A 137 -2.20 -4.82 5.63
CA LEU A 137 -2.15 -3.92 4.47
C LEU A 137 -1.41 -2.60 4.76
N ASP A 138 -1.29 -2.23 6.04
CA ASP A 138 -0.62 -1.00 6.52
C ASP A 138 0.82 -1.27 6.97
N GLU A 139 1.19 -2.54 7.14
CA GLU A 139 2.59 -2.93 7.24
C GLU A 139 3.31 -2.49 5.94
N PRO A 140 4.44 -1.77 6.02
CA PRO A 140 5.22 -1.46 4.83
C PRO A 140 5.45 -2.80 4.16
N ALA A 141 5.02 -2.94 2.90
CA ALA A 141 5.17 -4.19 2.17
C ALA A 141 6.65 -4.59 2.23
N ARG A 142 7.00 -5.45 3.19
CA ARG A 142 8.35 -5.94 3.41
C ARG A 142 8.61 -6.82 2.19
N THR A 143 9.07 -6.18 1.13
CA THR A 143 9.34 -6.83 -0.13
C THR A 143 10.49 -7.75 0.16
N LYS A 144 10.29 -9.07 0.06
CA LYS A 144 11.33 -10.05 0.38
C LYS A 144 12.64 -9.64 -0.29
N PHE A 145 13.61 -9.30 0.55
CA PHE A 145 14.90 -8.85 0.08
C PHE A 145 15.58 -10.01 -0.66
N THR A 146 15.85 -9.84 -1.95
CA THR A 146 16.52 -10.86 -2.78
C THR A 146 17.88 -10.31 -3.20
N PRO A 147 18.93 -10.51 -2.39
CA PRO A 147 20.25 -10.02 -2.74
C PRO A 147 20.83 -10.85 -3.89
N SER A 148 21.71 -10.23 -4.69
CA SER A 148 22.51 -10.95 -5.69
C SER A 148 23.71 -11.68 -5.09
N GLU A 149 24.12 -11.31 -3.87
CA GLU A 149 25.34 -11.76 -3.20
C GLU A 149 25.05 -12.08 -1.73
N VAL A 150 25.86 -12.95 -1.12
CA VAL A 150 25.64 -13.40 0.26
C VAL A 150 25.98 -12.31 1.27
N TRP A 151 25.04 -12.05 2.18
CA TRP A 151 25.21 -11.12 3.30
C TRP A 151 25.82 -11.83 4.50
N ARG A 152 26.41 -11.06 5.41
CA ARG A 152 27.02 -11.58 6.63
C ARG A 152 26.40 -10.99 7.88
N ILE A 153 26.23 -11.80 8.91
CA ILE A 153 25.90 -11.37 10.27
C ILE A 153 26.95 -11.91 11.25
N GLU A 154 27.45 -11.05 12.13
CA GLU A 154 28.39 -11.44 13.20
C GLU A 154 28.40 -10.40 14.33
N PRO A 155 28.80 -10.78 15.55
CA PRO A 155 29.20 -9.82 16.58
C PRO A 155 30.45 -9.06 16.13
N ALA A 156 30.50 -7.76 16.36
CA ALA A 156 31.62 -6.94 15.91
C ALA A 156 32.94 -7.33 16.61
N LYS A 157 33.94 -7.76 15.83
CA LYS A 157 35.25 -8.18 16.35
C LYS A 157 36.07 -7.04 17.00
N SER A 158 35.76 -5.79 16.64
CA SER A 158 36.39 -4.58 17.19
C SER A 158 35.49 -3.37 17.01
N SER A 159 35.72 -2.29 17.75
CA SER A 159 34.97 -1.03 17.65
C SER A 159 35.44 -0.07 16.54
N ARG A 160 36.18 -0.59 15.53
CA ARG A 160 36.74 0.22 14.43
C ARG A 160 35.77 0.48 13.29
N SER A 161 34.72 -0.35 13.14
CA SER A 161 33.71 -0.18 12.09
C SER A 161 32.75 0.97 12.40
N LYS A 162 32.34 1.68 11.35
CA LYS A 162 31.24 2.64 11.40
C LYS A 162 30.06 2.10 10.59
N CYS A 163 28.86 2.25 11.15
CA CYS A 163 27.61 1.92 10.48
C CYS A 163 27.43 2.79 9.24
N ARG A 164 27.18 2.18 8.09
CA ARG A 164 26.98 2.88 6.83
C ARG A 164 25.57 3.47 6.68
N THR A 165 24.60 3.07 7.50
CA THR A 165 23.27 3.69 7.55
C THR A 165 23.29 4.98 8.36
N CYS A 166 23.69 4.92 9.63
CA CYS A 166 23.57 6.07 10.56
C CYS A 166 24.88 6.85 10.78
N GLY A 167 26.03 6.34 10.31
CA GLY A 167 27.34 6.94 10.50
C GLY A 167 27.98 6.73 11.89
N GLY A 168 27.24 6.14 12.83
CA GLY A 168 27.71 5.83 14.19
C GLY A 168 28.81 4.76 14.24
N LYS A 169 29.56 4.69 15.36
CA LYS A 169 30.48 3.57 15.60
C LYS A 169 29.69 2.31 15.97
N ILE A 170 30.21 1.15 15.60
CA ILE A 170 29.68 -0.16 16.02
C ILE A 170 30.60 -0.70 17.13
N PRO A 171 30.16 -0.74 18.39
CA PRO A 171 30.89 -1.31 19.54
C PRO A 171 31.35 -2.76 19.32
N LYS A 172 32.43 -3.16 20.01
CA LYS A 172 32.90 -4.56 19.97
C LYS A 172 31.87 -5.45 20.69
N GLY A 173 31.50 -6.57 20.07
CA GLY A 173 30.52 -7.52 20.59
C GLY A 173 29.09 -7.22 20.15
N GLU A 174 28.79 -6.04 19.61
CA GLU A 174 27.46 -5.71 19.12
C GLU A 174 27.17 -6.38 17.77
N LEU A 175 25.96 -6.88 17.60
CA LEU A 175 25.51 -7.53 16.37
C LEU A 175 25.51 -6.56 15.20
N ARG A 176 26.02 -7.00 14.04
CA ARG A 176 26.12 -6.17 12.84
C ARG A 176 25.92 -6.95 11.56
N LEU A 177 25.37 -6.26 10.56
CA LEU A 177 25.15 -6.76 9.20
C LEU A 177 26.26 -6.26 8.26
N GLY A 178 26.78 -7.16 7.43
CA GLY A 178 27.72 -6.88 6.37
C GLY A 178 27.03 -6.95 5.01
N GLU A 179 26.83 -5.79 4.39
CA GLU A 179 26.44 -5.66 2.98
C GLU A 179 27.67 -5.96 2.11
N PRO A 180 27.61 -6.96 1.21
CA PRO A 180 28.73 -7.30 0.34
C PRO A 180 29.06 -6.16 -0.64
N GLY A 181 30.34 -5.91 -0.87
CA GLY A 181 30.85 -4.96 -1.86
C GLY A 181 32.26 -5.29 -2.30
N TYR A 182 32.73 -4.74 -3.40
CA TYR A 182 34.04 -5.09 -3.97
C TYR A 182 34.99 -3.89 -3.95
N TYR A 183 36.24 -4.14 -3.57
CA TYR A 183 37.35 -3.19 -3.71
C TYR A 183 38.52 -3.90 -4.39
N GLU A 184 38.92 -3.42 -5.57
CA GLU A 184 39.99 -4.03 -6.38
C GLU A 184 39.78 -5.55 -6.53
N ASP A 185 38.56 -5.95 -6.91
CA ASP A 185 38.11 -7.34 -7.08
C ASP A 185 38.10 -8.22 -5.81
N HIS A 186 38.41 -7.66 -4.65
CA HIS A 186 38.28 -8.34 -3.36
C HIS A 186 36.91 -8.07 -2.74
N LEU A 187 36.24 -9.15 -2.31
CA LEU A 187 35.02 -9.06 -1.50
C LEU A 187 35.32 -8.37 -0.16
N THR A 188 34.55 -7.33 0.12
CA THR A 188 34.56 -6.54 1.35
C THR A 188 33.13 -6.41 1.86
N TYR A 189 32.98 -5.96 3.10
CA TYR A 189 31.67 -5.73 3.70
C TYR A 189 31.55 -4.29 4.19
N LYS A 190 30.46 -3.64 3.79
CA LYS A 190 29.98 -2.42 4.42
C LYS A 190 29.18 -2.82 5.66
N TRP A 191 29.65 -2.37 6.82
CA TRP A 191 29.04 -2.75 8.10
C TRP A 191 27.92 -1.80 8.49
N HIS A 192 26.84 -2.36 9.03
CA HIS A 192 25.68 -1.68 9.57
C HIS A 192 25.38 -2.22 10.97
N HIS A 193 24.82 -1.40 11.86
CA HIS A 193 24.11 -1.94 13.02
C HIS A 193 22.98 -2.85 12.55
N PHE A 194 22.66 -3.89 13.32
CA PHE A 194 21.57 -4.81 12.98
C PHE A 194 20.25 -4.04 12.79
N ASP A 195 19.81 -3.29 13.81
CA ASP A 195 18.58 -2.48 13.79
C ASP A 195 18.54 -1.45 12.67
N CYS A 196 19.69 -0.91 12.28
CA CYS A 196 19.78 0.09 11.22
C CYS A 196 19.52 -0.49 9.83
N LYS A 197 19.50 -1.81 9.66
CA LYS A 197 19.43 -2.45 8.34
C LYS A 197 18.47 -3.63 8.26
N ALA A 198 18.05 -4.19 9.40
CA ALA A 198 17.16 -5.36 9.47
C ALA A 198 15.87 -5.20 8.64
N ASP A 199 15.17 -4.07 8.79
CA ASP A 199 13.92 -3.82 8.06
C ASP A 199 14.10 -3.80 6.53
N GLU A 200 15.21 -3.23 6.04
CA GLU A 200 15.51 -3.20 4.59
C GLU A 200 15.87 -4.58 4.02
N ILE A 201 16.37 -5.50 4.84
CA ILE A 201 16.72 -6.86 4.43
C ILE A 201 15.70 -7.90 4.89
N TRP A 202 14.52 -7.48 5.33
CA TRP A 202 13.50 -8.39 5.80
C TRP A 202 13.17 -9.45 4.73
N GLY A 203 13.02 -10.69 5.18
CA GLY A 203 12.72 -11.81 4.31
C GLY A 203 13.89 -12.25 3.43
N ILE A 204 15.13 -11.83 3.74
CA ILE A 204 16.35 -12.36 3.09
C ILE A 204 16.32 -13.90 3.08
N PRO A 205 16.57 -14.59 1.95
CA PRO A 205 16.68 -16.04 1.94
C PRO A 205 17.71 -16.51 2.98
N LYS A 206 17.37 -17.55 3.77
CA LYS A 206 18.22 -18.02 4.88
C LYS A 206 19.62 -18.44 4.42
N ASP A 207 19.72 -18.96 3.21
CA ASP A 207 20.97 -19.34 2.54
C ASP A 207 21.79 -18.14 2.05
N MET A 208 21.19 -16.95 1.99
CA MET A 208 21.85 -15.68 1.63
C MET A 208 22.32 -14.87 2.85
N LEU A 209 22.16 -15.39 4.08
CA LEU A 209 22.67 -14.79 5.31
C LEU A 209 23.65 -15.72 6.04
N GLU A 210 24.94 -15.53 5.77
CA GLU A 210 26.01 -16.26 6.45
C GLU A 210 26.24 -15.77 7.88
N GLY A 211 26.56 -16.71 8.77
CA GLY A 211 27.01 -16.42 10.14
C GLY A 211 25.96 -16.61 11.22
N LEU A 212 24.67 -16.72 10.86
CA LEU A 212 23.57 -16.92 11.81
C LEU A 212 23.79 -18.12 12.76
N GLY A 213 24.24 -19.26 12.23
CA GLY A 213 24.48 -20.47 13.04
C GLY A 213 25.68 -20.38 14.00
N ASN A 214 26.48 -19.31 13.92
CA ASN A 214 27.62 -19.07 14.82
C ASN A 214 27.28 -18.07 15.93
N LEU A 215 26.06 -17.53 15.97
CA LEU A 215 25.61 -16.61 17.00
C LEU A 215 25.13 -17.38 18.25
N GLU A 216 25.09 -16.70 19.40
CA GLU A 216 24.44 -17.21 20.61
C GLU A 216 22.94 -17.42 20.39
N GLU A 217 22.29 -18.28 21.18
CA GLU A 217 20.86 -18.61 20.99
C GLU A 217 19.96 -17.36 21.05
N GLU A 218 20.26 -16.42 21.97
CA GLU A 218 19.53 -15.15 22.12
C GLU A 218 19.61 -14.30 20.84
N ASP A 219 20.81 -14.08 20.31
CA ASP A 219 21.03 -13.35 19.05
C ASP A 219 20.36 -14.07 17.86
N GLN A 220 20.35 -15.41 17.85
CA GLN A 220 19.68 -16.17 16.78
C GLN A 220 18.16 -15.99 16.81
N GLU A 221 17.55 -15.90 18.00
CA GLU A 221 16.12 -15.65 18.15
C GLU A 221 15.77 -14.23 17.73
N GLU A 222 16.53 -13.23 18.18
CA GLU A 222 16.38 -11.83 17.77
C GLU A 222 16.41 -11.68 16.24
N VAL A 223 17.41 -12.28 15.59
CA VAL A 223 17.54 -12.21 14.13
C VAL A 223 16.39 -12.90 13.42
N LYS A 224 15.89 -14.02 13.97
CA LYS A 224 14.76 -14.73 13.35
C LYS A 224 13.47 -13.93 13.45
N GLU A 225 13.24 -13.31 14.60
CA GLU A 225 12.08 -12.45 14.83
C GLU A 225 12.11 -11.23 13.91
N GLU A 226 13.24 -10.53 13.84
CA GLU A 226 13.34 -9.29 13.06
C GLU A 226 13.39 -9.52 11.55
N LEU A 227 13.94 -10.64 11.06
CA LEU A 227 14.09 -10.88 9.62
C LEU A 227 13.04 -11.81 8.99
N TRP A 228 12.36 -12.65 9.78
CA TRP A 228 11.45 -13.68 9.23
C TRP A 228 10.12 -13.85 9.95
N SER A 229 9.85 -13.11 11.04
CA SER A 229 8.50 -13.00 11.62
C SER A 229 7.74 -11.81 11.03
#